data_AF-A0A7C7ZBC6-F1
#
_entry.id   AF-A0A7C7ZBC6-F1
#
_cell.length_a   1.000
_cell.length_b   1.000
_cell.length_c   1.000
_cell.angle_alpha   90.00
_cell.angle_beta   90.00
_cell.angle_gamma   90.00
#
_symmetry.space_group_name_H-M   'P 1'
#
loop_
_entity.id
_entity.type
_entity.pdbx_description
1 polymer ?
#
loop_
_entity_poly.entity_id
_entity_poly.type
_entity_poly.pdbx_seq_one_letter_code
_entity_poly.pdbx_strand_id
1 'polypeptide(L)'
;MDFDIDNDGIDNWNDVGPNGEDYSRDHDNDGLNDGVDPDDDNDDILDVDEIDGIVGVWRYDHDNDGLSDRTDTDDDNDGLSDWFEQNDGWDMTGQFDHDNDGIPDYLDDDDDGDGIPDDEEDNGIL
;
A
#
# COMPACT_ATOMS: atom_id res chain seq x y z
N MET A 1 14.18 9.79 12.70
CA MET A 1 13.81 10.68 11.58
C MET A 1 13.64 9.71 10.46
N ASP A 2 12.40 9.48 10.07
CA ASP A 2 12.11 8.69 8.87
C ASP A 2 12.61 9.46 7.67
N PHE A 3 13.26 8.72 6.78
CA PHE A 3 13.75 9.24 5.51
C PHE A 3 12.88 8.83 4.34
N ASP A 4 11.97 7.91 4.58
CA ASP A 4 11.00 7.26 3.71
C ASP A 4 9.85 6.97 4.70
N ILE A 5 8.70 7.59 4.51
CA ILE A 5 7.65 7.68 5.53
C ILE A 5 6.45 6.81 5.17
N ASP A 6 6.21 6.65 3.89
CA ASP A 6 5.26 5.79 3.19
C ASP A 6 5.84 4.44 2.79
N ASN A 7 7.13 4.21 2.98
CA ASN A 7 7.77 2.90 2.77
C ASN A 7 7.78 2.41 1.31
N ASP A 8 7.65 3.32 0.33
CA ASP A 8 7.62 3.01 -1.10
C ASP A 8 9.03 2.77 -1.71
N GLY A 9 10.09 2.88 -0.88
CA GLY A 9 11.48 2.73 -1.28
C GLY A 9 12.12 3.99 -1.86
N ILE A 10 11.41 5.12 -1.89
CA ILE A 10 11.89 6.43 -2.32
C ILE A 10 12.02 7.36 -1.11
N ASP A 11 13.19 7.96 -0.92
CA ASP A 11 13.35 8.89 0.19
C ASP A 11 12.45 10.14 0.04
N ASN A 12 11.91 10.65 1.15
CA ASN A 12 11.03 11.83 1.27
C ASN A 12 11.52 13.09 0.52
N TRP A 13 12.81 13.16 0.17
CA TRP A 13 13.37 14.29 -0.57
C TRP A 13 13.25 14.08 -2.09
N ASN A 14 13.44 12.85 -2.53
CA ASN A 14 13.36 12.45 -3.94
C ASN A 14 11.95 12.06 -4.33
N ASP A 15 11.09 11.82 -3.37
CA ASP A 15 9.71 11.44 -3.60
C ASP A 15 8.81 12.67 -3.84
N VAL A 16 8.79 13.07 -5.12
CA VAL A 16 8.12 14.27 -5.59
C VAL A 16 7.52 14.06 -6.97
N GLY A 17 6.28 14.48 -7.12
CA GLY A 17 5.56 14.39 -8.39
C GLY A 17 6.09 15.32 -9.49
N PRO A 18 5.64 15.12 -10.76
CA PRO A 18 6.11 15.87 -11.92
C PRO A 18 5.90 17.39 -11.84
N ASN A 19 4.95 17.86 -11.04
CA ASN A 19 4.67 19.28 -10.82
C ASN A 19 5.06 19.76 -9.39
N GLY A 20 5.78 18.94 -8.63
CA GLY A 20 6.19 19.23 -7.26
C GLY A 20 5.11 18.92 -6.21
N GLU A 21 4.20 18.00 -6.53
CA GLU A 21 3.41 17.28 -5.55
C GLU A 21 4.34 16.57 -4.54
N ASP A 22 3.90 16.51 -3.29
CA ASP A 22 4.62 15.82 -2.20
C ASP A 22 4.03 14.41 -2.17
N TYR A 23 4.77 13.46 -2.74
CA TYR A 23 4.38 12.05 -2.80
C TYR A 23 4.80 11.30 -1.54
N SER A 24 5.64 11.92 -0.68
CA SER A 24 6.09 11.31 0.58
C SER A 24 4.99 11.15 1.65
N ARG A 25 3.73 11.11 1.23
CA ARG A 25 2.48 11.06 2.00
C ARG A 25 1.39 10.63 1.02
N ASP A 26 1.63 9.51 0.36
CA ASP A 26 0.82 8.84 -0.66
C ASP A 26 1.07 7.35 -0.38
N HIS A 27 0.61 6.85 0.78
CA HIS A 27 1.08 5.56 1.34
C HIS A 27 0.70 4.36 0.46
N ASP A 28 -0.40 4.47 -0.26
CA ASP A 28 -0.89 3.51 -1.26
C ASP A 28 -0.40 3.78 -2.69
N ASN A 29 0.33 4.89 -2.91
CA ASN A 29 0.83 5.34 -4.20
C ASN A 29 -0.23 5.51 -5.30
N ASP A 30 -1.47 5.83 -4.94
CA ASP A 30 -2.57 6.02 -5.90
C ASP A 30 -2.52 7.41 -6.59
N GLY A 31 -1.69 8.32 -6.06
CA GLY A 31 -1.52 9.69 -6.54
C GLY A 31 -2.36 10.73 -5.80
N LEU A 32 -3.05 10.34 -4.74
CA LEU A 32 -3.75 11.19 -3.81
C LEU A 32 -2.98 11.25 -2.49
N ASN A 33 -2.70 12.48 -2.08
CA ASN A 33 -2.02 12.67 -0.81
C ASN A 33 -2.93 12.20 0.37
N ASP A 34 -2.37 11.53 1.38
CA ASP A 34 -2.99 11.13 2.66
C ASP A 34 -3.91 12.20 3.30
N GLY A 35 -3.63 13.48 3.06
CA GLY A 35 -4.43 14.58 3.59
C GLY A 35 -5.78 14.78 2.87
N VAL A 36 -5.98 14.11 1.74
CA VAL A 36 -7.16 14.16 0.88
C VAL A 36 -7.70 12.79 0.51
N ASP A 37 -6.86 11.75 0.57
CA ASP A 37 -7.29 10.37 0.38
C ASP A 37 -8.25 9.93 1.51
N PRO A 38 -9.36 9.23 1.19
CA PRO A 38 -10.22 8.61 2.19
C PRO A 38 -9.77 7.20 2.66
N ASP A 39 -8.74 6.60 2.07
CA ASP A 39 -8.29 5.22 2.22
C ASP A 39 -6.78 5.10 1.97
N ASP A 40 -5.97 5.52 2.96
CA ASP A 40 -4.54 5.81 2.76
C ASP A 40 -3.66 4.59 2.40
N ASP A 41 -4.15 3.37 2.54
CA ASP A 41 -3.48 2.09 2.23
C ASP A 41 -4.26 1.23 1.22
N ASN A 42 -5.36 1.72 0.65
CA ASN A 42 -6.22 0.98 -0.30
C ASN A 42 -6.57 -0.46 0.13
N ASP A 43 -6.75 -0.70 1.43
CA ASP A 43 -7.09 -2.01 1.98
C ASP A 43 -8.62 -2.30 1.98
N ASP A 44 -9.37 -1.49 1.23
CA ASP A 44 -10.85 -1.44 1.17
C ASP A 44 -11.55 -1.00 2.47
N ILE A 45 -10.81 -0.52 3.47
CA ILE A 45 -11.30 -0.05 4.77
C ILE A 45 -10.91 1.41 4.99
N LEU A 46 -11.80 2.30 4.52
CA LEU A 46 -11.68 3.75 4.72
C LEU A 46 -11.05 4.16 6.07
N ASP A 47 -10.13 5.12 6.01
CA ASP A 47 -9.47 5.85 7.10
C ASP A 47 -10.32 6.12 8.33
N VAL A 48 -11.62 6.32 8.16
CA VAL A 48 -12.56 6.69 9.24
C VAL A 48 -13.18 5.50 9.96
N ASP A 49 -13.15 4.32 9.34
CA ASP A 49 -13.81 3.08 9.75
C ASP A 49 -12.81 2.05 10.32
N GLU A 50 -11.56 2.15 9.90
CA GLU A 50 -10.30 1.94 10.61
C GLU A 50 -10.30 1.93 12.16
N ILE A 51 -9.46 1.07 12.79
CA ILE A 51 -9.50 0.77 14.25
C ILE A 51 -9.28 2.01 15.12
N ASP A 52 -8.40 2.92 14.71
CA ASP A 52 -8.14 4.19 15.39
C ASP A 52 -8.48 5.44 14.57
N GLY A 53 -9.06 5.25 13.38
CA GLY A 53 -9.62 6.26 12.49
C GLY A 53 -8.54 7.13 11.83
N ILE A 54 -8.96 8.26 11.22
CA ILE A 54 -8.14 9.16 10.35
C ILE A 54 -6.83 9.75 10.93
N VAL A 55 -6.48 9.45 12.18
CA VAL A 55 -5.20 9.84 12.79
C VAL A 55 -4.41 8.63 13.28
N GLY A 56 -4.84 7.48 12.79
CA GLY A 56 -4.43 6.16 13.17
C GLY A 56 -3.10 5.76 12.59
N VAL A 57 -2.62 4.62 13.06
CA VAL A 57 -1.52 3.92 12.38
C VAL A 57 -2.02 2.74 11.57
N TRP A 58 -3.30 2.38 11.70
CA TRP A 58 -3.89 1.25 11.00
C TRP A 58 -4.28 1.60 9.56
N ARG A 59 -4.36 2.89 9.20
CA ARG A 59 -4.63 3.37 7.84
C ARG A 59 -3.43 3.22 6.90
N TYR A 60 -2.49 2.40 7.35
CA TYR A 60 -1.17 2.11 6.84
C TYR A 60 -0.91 0.62 7.22
N ASP A 61 -1.86 -0.26 6.91
CA ASP A 61 -1.92 -1.71 7.18
C ASP A 61 -2.47 -2.41 5.91
N HIS A 62 -1.72 -2.34 4.80
CA HIS A 62 -2.18 -2.73 3.45
C HIS A 62 -2.74 -4.16 3.38
N ASP A 63 -2.18 -5.09 4.15
CA ASP A 63 -2.59 -6.50 4.21
C ASP A 63 -3.56 -6.83 5.36
N ASN A 64 -4.03 -5.82 6.11
CA ASN A 64 -4.98 -5.99 7.20
C ASN A 64 -4.58 -7.04 8.26
N ASP A 65 -3.29 -7.36 8.42
CA ASP A 65 -2.83 -8.45 9.30
C ASP A 65 -2.81 -8.05 10.80
N GLY A 66 -2.91 -6.74 11.05
CA GLY A 66 -2.78 -6.15 12.37
C GLY A 66 -1.33 -5.82 12.73
N LEU A 67 -0.49 -5.51 11.74
CA LEU A 67 0.82 -4.90 11.85
C LEU A 67 0.98 -3.80 10.80
N SER A 68 0.80 -2.54 11.19
CA SER A 68 1.04 -1.41 10.28
C SER A 68 2.35 -1.55 9.49
N ASP A 69 2.36 -1.21 8.20
CA ASP A 69 3.47 -1.37 7.23
C ASP A 69 4.82 -0.92 7.79
N ARG A 70 4.79 0.15 8.60
CA ARG A 70 5.96 0.67 9.32
C ARG A 70 6.67 -0.37 10.21
N THR A 71 5.98 -1.45 10.57
CA THR A 71 6.46 -2.54 11.41
C THR A 71 6.24 -3.92 10.83
N ASP A 72 5.44 -4.06 9.77
CA ASP A 72 5.46 -5.25 8.92
C ASP A 72 6.80 -5.33 8.17
N THR A 73 7.02 -6.47 7.56
CA THR A 73 8.14 -6.79 6.69
C THR A 73 7.67 -7.46 5.41
N ASP A 74 6.36 -7.53 5.17
CA ASP A 74 5.65 -8.23 4.09
C ASP A 74 4.30 -7.50 3.87
N ASP A 75 4.36 -6.23 3.44
CA ASP A 75 3.24 -5.28 3.46
C ASP A 75 1.97 -5.75 2.69
N ASP A 76 2.09 -6.69 1.75
CA ASP A 76 1.00 -7.31 0.98
C ASP A 76 0.83 -8.82 1.24
N ASN A 77 1.51 -9.37 2.24
CA ASN A 77 1.41 -10.78 2.65
C ASN A 77 1.58 -11.85 1.52
N ASP A 78 2.21 -11.51 0.40
CA ASP A 78 2.40 -12.39 -0.75
C ASP A 78 3.46 -13.51 -0.49
N GLY A 79 4.24 -13.35 0.60
CA GLY A 79 5.31 -14.21 1.04
C GLY A 79 6.73 -13.80 0.60
N LEU A 80 6.90 -12.60 0.05
CA LEU A 80 8.13 -11.94 -0.36
C LEU A 80 8.33 -10.63 0.40
N SER A 81 9.05 -10.68 1.52
CA SER A 81 9.33 -9.47 2.30
C SER A 81 9.70 -8.20 1.52
N ASP A 82 9.27 -7.02 1.97
CA ASP A 82 9.48 -5.70 1.33
C ASP A 82 10.93 -5.47 0.87
N TRP A 83 11.88 -5.86 1.72
CA TRP A 83 13.30 -5.68 1.43
C TRP A 83 13.71 -6.44 0.17
N PHE A 84 13.13 -7.62 -0.05
CA PHE A 84 13.38 -8.45 -1.22
C PHE A 84 12.83 -7.76 -2.47
N GLU A 85 11.57 -7.37 -2.45
CA GLU A 85 10.86 -6.79 -3.60
C GLU A 85 11.48 -5.47 -4.05
N GLN A 86 11.82 -4.58 -3.11
CA GLN A 86 12.56 -3.34 -3.41
C GLN A 86 13.93 -3.59 -4.06
N ASN A 87 14.54 -4.77 -3.90
CA ASN A 87 15.94 -5.03 -4.25
C ASN A 87 16.17 -6.15 -5.27
N ASP A 88 15.14 -6.89 -5.68
CA ASP A 88 15.30 -8.00 -6.60
C ASP A 88 15.39 -7.55 -8.08
N GLY A 89 14.88 -6.35 -8.36
CA GLY A 89 14.87 -5.68 -9.65
C GLY A 89 13.89 -6.31 -10.65
N TRP A 90 12.81 -6.90 -10.15
CA TRP A 90 11.73 -7.48 -10.95
C TRP A 90 10.47 -6.63 -10.80
N ASP A 91 9.93 -6.15 -11.91
CA ASP A 91 8.72 -5.31 -11.92
C ASP A 91 7.42 -6.14 -11.77
N MET A 92 7.51 -7.40 -11.33
CA MET A 92 6.36 -8.33 -11.16
C MET A 92 6.17 -8.70 -9.67
N THR A 93 6.82 -7.94 -8.81
CA THR A 93 6.84 -8.10 -7.35
C THR A 93 6.99 -6.67 -6.84
N GLY A 94 6.21 -6.27 -5.87
CA GLY A 94 6.25 -4.94 -5.30
C GLY A 94 5.41 -4.97 -4.04
N GLN A 95 5.76 -4.15 -3.04
CA GLN A 95 5.20 -4.20 -1.68
C GLN A 95 3.67 -4.07 -1.57
N PHE A 96 2.99 -3.80 -2.68
CA PHE A 96 1.57 -3.55 -2.82
C PHE A 96 1.08 -4.26 -4.11
N ASP A 97 1.47 -5.55 -4.30
CA ASP A 97 1.20 -6.43 -5.45
C ASP A 97 0.92 -7.87 -4.94
N HIS A 98 -0.23 -8.04 -4.29
CA HIS A 98 -0.62 -9.24 -3.52
C HIS A 98 -0.48 -10.56 -4.32
N ASP A 99 -0.77 -10.56 -5.63
CA ASP A 99 -0.68 -11.76 -6.49
C ASP A 99 0.61 -11.88 -7.32
N ASN A 100 1.49 -10.87 -7.26
CA ASN A 100 2.74 -10.77 -8.02
C ASN A 100 2.56 -10.83 -9.55
N ASP A 101 1.57 -10.13 -10.08
CA ASP A 101 1.37 -10.00 -11.53
C ASP A 101 2.03 -8.75 -12.14
N GLY A 102 2.50 -7.84 -11.30
CA GLY A 102 3.14 -6.58 -11.69
C GLY A 102 2.18 -5.41 -11.92
N ILE A 103 0.91 -5.57 -11.52
CA ILE A 103 -0.07 -4.50 -11.39
C ILE A 103 -0.19 -4.18 -9.89
N PRO A 104 0.04 -2.93 -9.46
CA PRO A 104 -0.20 -2.57 -8.06
C PRO A 104 -1.67 -2.76 -7.70
N ASP A 105 -1.97 -3.18 -6.47
CA ASP A 105 -3.31 -3.55 -6.00
C ASP A 105 -4.36 -2.47 -6.31
N TYR A 106 -4.05 -1.19 -6.07
CA TYR A 106 -4.97 -0.07 -6.36
C TYR A 106 -5.34 0.11 -7.86
N LEU A 107 -4.64 -0.59 -8.76
CA LEU A 107 -4.90 -0.65 -10.20
C LEU A 107 -5.34 -2.03 -10.69
N ASP A 108 -5.29 -3.05 -9.84
CA ASP A 108 -5.80 -4.38 -10.15
C ASP A 108 -7.33 -4.41 -9.96
N ASP A 109 -8.00 -5.31 -10.68
CA ASP A 109 -9.43 -5.60 -10.51
C ASP A 109 -9.64 -6.99 -9.83
N ASP A 110 -8.57 -7.72 -9.46
CA ASP A 110 -8.50 -9.08 -8.88
C ASP A 110 -7.14 -9.24 -8.14
N ASP A 111 -6.90 -8.39 -7.13
CA ASP A 111 -5.58 -8.18 -6.47
C ASP A 111 -4.99 -9.44 -5.79
N ASP A 112 -5.83 -10.36 -5.32
CA ASP A 112 -5.43 -11.63 -4.72
C ASP A 112 -5.26 -12.78 -5.75
N GLY A 113 -5.65 -12.54 -7.00
CA GLY A 113 -5.57 -13.48 -8.11
C GLY A 113 -6.40 -14.76 -7.94
N ASP A 114 -7.45 -14.77 -7.10
CA ASP A 114 -8.31 -15.93 -6.89
C ASP A 114 -9.35 -16.14 -8.01
N GLY A 115 -9.57 -15.11 -8.83
CA GLY A 115 -10.48 -15.08 -9.96
C GLY A 115 -11.88 -14.55 -9.63
N ILE A 116 -12.04 -13.87 -8.49
CA ILE A 116 -13.21 -13.10 -8.08
C ILE A 116 -12.78 -11.63 -8.06
N PRO A 117 -13.41 -10.76 -8.87
CA PRO A 117 -13.03 -9.35 -8.87
C PRO A 117 -13.29 -8.68 -7.51
N ASP A 118 -12.44 -7.72 -7.14
CA ASP A 118 -12.48 -6.98 -5.86
C ASP A 118 -13.89 -6.39 -5.60
N ASP A 119 -14.54 -5.89 -6.66
CA ASP A 119 -15.88 -5.31 -6.58
C ASP A 119 -17.02 -6.33 -6.26
N GLU A 120 -16.71 -7.62 -6.35
CA GLU A 120 -17.58 -8.75 -5.98
C GLU A 120 -17.19 -9.41 -4.65
N GLU A 121 -16.14 -8.94 -3.99
CA GLU A 121 -15.64 -9.45 -2.72
C GLU A 121 -16.39 -8.88 -1.49
N ASP A 122 -16.29 -9.56 -0.35
CA ASP A 122 -16.98 -9.17 0.91
C ASP A 122 -15.93 -8.85 1.99
N ASN A 123 -15.23 -7.72 1.82
CA ASN A 123 -14.20 -7.14 2.69
C ASN A 123 -12.97 -8.05 2.88
N GLY A 124 -12.01 -7.97 1.94
CA GLY A 124 -10.62 -8.38 2.13
C GLY A 124 -10.42 -9.86 2.40
N ILE A 125 -10.80 -10.74 1.46
CA ILE A 125 -10.23 -12.09 1.50
C ILE A 125 -8.93 -12.06 0.73
N LEU A 126 -7.86 -11.70 1.44
CA LEU A 126 -6.48 -12.00 1.09
C LEU A 126 -6.22 -13.53 1.12
#